data_AF-A0A7U9N6P1-F1
#
_entry.id   AF-A0A7U9N6P1-F1
#
_cell.length_a   1.000
_cell.length_b   1.000
_cell.length_c   1.000
_cell.angle_alpha   90.00
_cell.angle_beta   90.00
_cell.angle_gamma   90.00
#
_symmetry.space_group_name_H-M   'P 1'
#
loop_
_entity.id
_entity.type
_entity.pdbx_description
1 polymer ?
#
loop_
_entity_poly.entity_id
_entity_poly.type
_entity_poly.pdbx_seq_one_letter_code
_entity_poly.pdbx_strand_id
1 'polypeptide(L)' 'MDKLIISPDFTIEDIHKIREYNYNITKDMTPQERRDYYNKRGMEVHRQIQEMQLQEV' A
#
# COMPACT_ATOMS: atom_id res chain seq x y z
N MET A 1 -1.53 1.34 -16.07
CA MET A 1 -0.64 2.00 -15.09
C MET A 1 0.70 1.33 -15.17
N ASP A 2 1.76 2.11 -15.28
CA ASP A 2 3.11 1.58 -15.25
C ASP A 2 3.36 0.86 -13.92
N LYS A 3 4.15 -0.21 -13.99
CA LYS A 3 4.53 -0.99 -12.82
C LYS A 3 5.32 -0.07 -11.88
N LEU A 4 4.91 0.01 -10.62
CA LEU A 4 5.66 0.74 -9.59
C LEU A 4 7.01 0.04 -9.37
N ILE A 5 8.11 0.73 -9.69
CA ILE A 5 9.48 0.27 -9.47
C ILE A 5 10.03 0.98 -8.24
N ILE A 6 10.32 0.21 -7.19
CA ILE A 6 10.89 0.69 -5.93
C ILE A 6 12.36 0.26 -5.86
N SER A 7 13.23 1.16 -5.42
CA SER A 7 14.64 0.86 -5.17
C SER A 7 14.82 -0.21 -4.08
N PRO A 8 15.79 -1.13 -4.20
CA PRO A 8 16.17 -2.04 -3.11
C PRO A 8 16.58 -1.32 -1.81
N ASP A 9 17.19 -0.14 -1.92
CA ASP A 9 17.68 0.65 -0.76
C ASP A 9 16.66 1.67 -0.23
N PHE A 10 15.39 1.57 -0.66
CA PHE A 10 14.26 2.44 -0.31
C PHE A 10 14.60 3.91 0.03
N THR A 11 14.40 4.78 -0.94
CA THR A 11 14.79 6.19 -0.86
C THR A 11 13.59 7.14 -0.68
N ILE A 12 13.87 8.41 -0.42
CA ILE A 12 12.83 9.47 -0.40
C ILE A 12 12.08 9.53 -1.73
N GLU A 13 12.77 9.29 -2.84
CA GLU A 13 12.15 9.30 -4.17
C GLU A 13 11.15 8.15 -4.34
N ASP A 14 11.40 7.00 -3.71
CA ASP A 14 10.44 5.90 -3.72
C ASP A 14 9.15 6.27 -2.96
N ILE A 15 9.24 7.07 -1.89
CA ILE A 15 8.06 7.61 -1.20
C ILE A 15 7.24 8.48 -2.15
N HIS A 16 7.89 9.35 -2.92
CA HIS A 16 7.21 10.19 -3.91
C HIS A 16 6.50 9.36 -4.98
N LYS A 17 7.19 8.38 -5.56
CA LYS A 17 6.63 7.46 -6.56
C LYS A 17 5.42 6.69 -6.02
N ILE A 18 5.50 6.18 -4.79
CA ILE A 18 4.38 5.49 -4.13
C ILE A 18 3.19 6.43 -3.94
N ARG A 19 3.43 7.66 -3.49
CA ARG A 19 2.36 8.66 -3.28
C ARG A 19 1.69 9.04 -4.60
N GLU A 20 2.47 9.29 -5.65
CA GLU A 20 1.95 9.62 -6.98
C GLU A 20 1.14 8.45 -7.56
N TYR A 21 1.66 7.23 -7.46
CA TYR A 21 0.96 6.02 -7.88
C TYR A 21 -0.38 5.86 -7.16
N ASN A 22 -0.39 6.01 -5.83
CA ASN A 22 -1.61 5.93 -5.03
C ASN A 22 -2.60 7.06 -5.36
N TYR A 23 -2.13 8.28 -5.59
CA TYR A 23 -2.96 9.39 -6.04
C TYR A 23 -3.62 9.05 -7.38
N ASN A 24 -2.87 8.60 -8.37
CA ASN A 24 -3.42 8.24 -9.68
C ASN A 24 -4.45 7.12 -9.64
N ILE A 25 -4.35 6.19 -8.68
CA ILE A 25 -5.37 5.15 -8.44
C ILE A 25 -6.62 5.72 -7.81
N THR A 26 -6.47 6.63 -6.84
CA THR A 26 -7.58 7.03 -5.95
C THR A 26 -8.19 8.38 -6.28
N LYS A 27 -7.62 9.15 -7.22
CA LYS A 27 -8.03 10.54 -7.51
C LYS A 27 -9.48 10.68 -7.99
N ASP A 28 -9.99 9.68 -8.68
CA ASP A 28 -11.36 9.67 -9.24
C ASP A 28 -12.35 8.91 -8.35
N MET A 29 -11.89 8.34 -7.22
CA MET A 29 -12.74 7.63 -6.27
C MET A 29 -13.53 8.61 -5.41
N THR A 30 -14.76 8.23 -5.07
CA THR A 30 -15.50 8.90 -4.01
C THR A 30 -14.79 8.75 -2.67
N PRO A 31 -15.06 9.63 -1.69
CA PRO A 31 -14.48 9.49 -0.35
C PRO A 31 -14.75 8.13 0.31
N GLN A 32 -15.90 7.51 0.05
CA GLN A 32 -16.23 6.19 0.60
C GLN A 32 -15.40 5.08 -0.05
N GLU A 33 -15.36 5.02 -1.39
CA GLU A 33 -14.56 4.04 -2.13
C GLU A 33 -13.07 4.14 -1.76
N ARG A 34 -12.56 5.36 -1.58
CA ARG A 34 -11.17 5.58 -1.15
C ARG A 34 -10.91 5.05 0.27
N ARG A 35 -11.86 5.22 1.20
CA ARG A 35 -11.76 4.64 2.55
C ARG A 35 -11.75 3.12 2.49
N ASP A 36 -12.67 2.54 1.72
CA ASP A 36 -12.81 1.09 1.59
C ASP A 36 -11.57 0.46 0.95
N TYR A 37 -10.99 1.14 -0.04
CA TYR A 37 -9.73 0.74 -0.69
C TYR A 37 -8.58 0.58 0.31
N TYR A 38 -8.36 1.55 1.19
CA TYR A 38 -7.29 1.49 2.19
C TYR A 38 -7.60 0.49 3.31
N ASN A 39 -8.84 0.44 3.80
CA ASN A 39 -9.23 -0.44 4.90
C ASN A 39 -9.12 -1.93 4.53
N LYS A 40 -9.55 -2.31 3.30
CA LYS A 40 -9.48 -3.70 2.85
C LYS A 40 -8.05 -4.21 2.78
N ARG A 41 -7.10 -3.37 2.35
CA ARG A 41 -5.67 -3.72 2.28
C ARG A 41 -5.00 -3.72 3.63
N GLY A 42 -5.41 -2.83 4.56
CA GLY A 42 -4.91 -2.84 5.94
C GLY A 42 -5.18 -4.17 6.66
N MET A 43 -6.36 -4.76 6.46
CA MET A 43 -6.71 -6.06 7.03
C MET A 43 -5.80 -7.20 6.56
N GLU A 44 -5.43 -7.22 5.28
CA GLU A 44 -4.54 -8.24 4.73
C GLU A 44 -3.11 -8.12 5.28
N VAL A 45 -2.60 -6.90 5.42
CA VAL A 45 -1.29 -6.65 6.05
C VAL A 45 -1.30 -7.08 7.52
N HIS A 46 -2.37 -6.76 8.26
CA HIS A 46 -2.51 -7.22 9.64
C HIS A 46 -2.52 -8.74 9.77
N ARG A 47 -3.21 -9.43 8.84
CA ARG A 47 -3.21 -10.89 8.77
C ARG A 47 -1.80 -11.45 8.57
N GLN A 48 -1.03 -10.90 7.62
CA GLN A 48 0.36 -11.31 7.35
C GLN A 48 1.27 -11.06 8.55
N ILE A 49 1.13 -9.94 9.26
CA ILE A 49 1.90 -9.66 10.47
C ILE A 49 1.61 -10.69 11.56
N GLN A 50 0.33 -11.04 11.77
CA GLN A 50 -0.06 -12.06 12.75
C GLN A 50 0.51 -13.43 12.37
N GLU A 51 0.51 -13.80 11.08
CA GLU A 51 1.10 -15.06 10.61
C GLU A 51 2.61 -15.12 10.87
N MET A 52 3.35 -14.04 10.58
CA MET A 52 4.79 -13.97 10.88
C MET A 52 5.06 -14.12 12.38
N GLN A 53 4.27 -13.45 13.23
CA GLN A 53 4.40 -13.56 14.69
C GLN A 53 4.11 -14.97 15.22
N LEU A 54 3.19 -15.71 14.59
CA LEU A 54 2.87 -17.10 14.97
C LEU A 54 3.92 -18.11 14.49
N GLN A 55 4.65 -17.82 13.41
CA GLN A 55 5.72 -18.67 12.89
C GLN A 55 7.06 -18.51 13.63
N GLU A 56 7.23 -17.42 14.38
CA GLU A 56 8.42 -17.19 15.24
C GLU A 56 8.37 -17.94 16.59
N VAL A 57 7.32 -18.75 16.85
CA VAL A 57 7.11 -19.54 18.09
C VAL A 57 7.44 -21.03 17.89
#